data_AF-B5Z9I8-F1
#
_entry.id   AF-B5Z9I8-F1
#
_cell.length_a   1.000
_cell.length_b   1.000
_cell.length_c   1.000
_cell.angle_alpha   90.00
_cell.angle_beta   90.00
_cell.angle_gamma   90.00
#
_symmetry.space_group_name_H-M   'P 1'
#
loop_
_entity.id
_entity.type
_entity.pdbx_description
1 polymer ?
#
loop_
_entity_poly.entity_id
_entity_poly.type
_entity_poly.pdbx_seq_one_letter_code
_entity_poly.pdbx_strand_id
1 'polypeptide(L)'
;MQAIHNDKSLLSPFSELNTDNRTKREESGNAFKEQKGGEFSKLLKQSINELNNTQEQSDKALADMATGQIKDLHQAAIAIGKAETSMKLMLEVRNKAISAYKELLRTQI
;
A
#
# COMPACT_ATOMS: atom_id res chain seq x y z
N MET A 1 -51.57 -45.02 -46.06
CA MET A 1 -50.48 -44.02 -46.06
C MET A 1 -50.34 -43.50 -44.63
N GLN A 2 -49.20 -43.79 -43.98
CA GLN A 2 -48.82 -43.18 -42.71
C GLN A 2 -48.33 -41.75 -43.02
N ALA A 3 -48.98 -40.73 -42.48
CA ALA A 3 -48.49 -39.35 -42.48
C ALA A 3 -48.16 -38.98 -41.04
N ILE A 4 -46.91 -39.21 -40.67
CA ILE A 4 -46.29 -38.76 -39.43
C ILE A 4 -46.20 -37.24 -39.49
N HIS A 5 -47.18 -36.55 -38.92
CA HIS A 5 -47.03 -35.15 -38.54
C HIS A 5 -46.75 -35.11 -37.05
N ASN A 6 -45.50 -35.42 -36.72
CA ASN A 6 -44.92 -35.19 -35.40
C ASN A 6 -44.71 -33.67 -35.27
N ASP A 7 -45.75 -32.95 -34.87
CA ASP A 7 -45.68 -31.53 -34.57
C ASP A 7 -44.86 -31.34 -33.28
N LYS A 8 -43.55 -31.21 -33.47
CA LYS A 8 -42.55 -30.88 -32.44
C LYS A 8 -42.59 -29.40 -32.06
N SER A 9 -43.70 -28.68 -32.20
CA SER A 9 -43.77 -27.25 -31.83
C SER A 9 -43.90 -26.97 -30.33
N LEU A 10 -44.15 -27.98 -29.48
CA LEU A 10 -44.41 -27.75 -28.05
C LEU A 10 -43.20 -27.85 -27.12
N LEU A 11 -41.98 -27.92 -27.65
CA LEU A 11 -40.76 -27.88 -26.83
C LEU A 11 -39.92 -26.64 -27.13
N SER A 12 -40.52 -25.45 -26.99
CA SER A 12 -39.73 -24.22 -26.85
C SER A 12 -38.93 -24.31 -25.55
N PRO A 13 -37.60 -24.19 -25.60
CA PRO A 13 -36.72 -24.52 -24.50
C PRO A 13 -36.75 -23.42 -23.44
N PHE A 14 -36.94 -23.81 -22.18
CA PHE A 14 -36.64 -22.98 -21.02
C PHE A 14 -35.13 -22.74 -20.95
N SER A 15 -34.59 -21.83 -21.78
CA SER A 15 -33.19 -21.40 -21.76
C SER A 15 -33.00 -20.04 -21.06
N GLU A 16 -33.95 -19.61 -20.24
CA GLU A 16 -33.88 -18.38 -19.44
C GLU A 16 -33.67 -18.67 -17.95
N LEU A 17 -32.87 -19.68 -17.61
CA LEU A 17 -32.20 -19.68 -16.31
C LEU A 17 -30.91 -18.86 -16.45
N ASN A 18 -31.17 -17.55 -16.48
CA ASN A 18 -30.32 -16.45 -16.02
C ASN A 18 -28.91 -16.89 -15.62
N THR A 19 -28.01 -16.73 -16.58
CA THR A 19 -26.59 -16.92 -16.49
C THR A 19 -26.05 -16.33 -15.19
N ASP A 20 -25.59 -17.23 -14.33
CA ASP A 20 -24.69 -17.05 -13.19
C ASP A 20 -24.20 -15.61 -12.96
N ASN A 21 -24.72 -14.98 -11.90
CA ASN A 21 -24.20 -13.76 -11.25
C ASN A 21 -22.77 -13.92 -10.66
N ARG A 22 -21.96 -14.86 -11.16
CA ARG A 22 -20.61 -15.14 -10.65
C ARG A 22 -19.55 -14.17 -11.14
N THR A 23 -19.76 -13.46 -12.25
CA THR A 23 -18.79 -12.49 -12.77
C THR A 23 -18.73 -11.19 -11.96
N LYS A 24 -19.74 -10.86 -11.15
CA LYS A 24 -19.77 -9.57 -10.40
C LYS A 24 -19.07 -9.58 -9.04
N ARG A 25 -18.59 -10.73 -8.57
CA ARG A 25 -17.92 -10.83 -7.24
C ARG A 25 -16.40 -10.65 -7.30
N GLU A 26 -15.78 -10.82 -8.46
CA GLU A 26 -14.32 -10.73 -8.59
C GLU A 26 -13.82 -9.26 -8.67
N GLU A 27 -14.60 -8.35 -9.27
CA GLU A 27 -14.19 -6.95 -9.43
C GLU A 27 -14.09 -6.19 -8.10
N SER A 28 -14.97 -6.47 -7.14
CA SER A 28 -14.95 -5.77 -5.85
C SER A 28 -13.73 -6.15 -4.97
N GLY A 29 -13.16 -7.34 -5.17
CA GLY A 29 -11.99 -7.79 -4.41
C GLY A 29 -10.70 -7.10 -4.86
N ASN A 30 -10.57 -6.81 -6.16
CA ASN A 30 -9.36 -6.18 -6.69
C ASN A 30 -9.32 -4.67 -6.41
N ALA A 31 -10.45 -3.97 -6.60
CA ALA A 31 -10.53 -2.54 -6.32
C ALA A 31 -10.19 -2.20 -4.85
N PHE A 32 -10.66 -3.01 -3.89
CA PHE A 32 -10.37 -2.78 -2.47
C PHE A 32 -8.90 -3.03 -2.10
N LYS A 33 -8.23 -3.99 -2.75
CA LYS A 33 -6.79 -4.25 -2.55
C LYS A 33 -5.94 -3.11 -3.11
N GLU A 34 -6.26 -2.63 -4.31
CA GLU A 34 -5.54 -1.52 -4.96
C GLU A 34 -5.65 -0.23 -4.14
N GLN A 35 -6.84 0.08 -3.60
CA GLN A 35 -7.04 1.26 -2.75
C GLN A 35 -6.13 1.22 -1.51
N LYS A 36 -6.11 0.11 -0.77
CA LYS A 36 -5.30 0.00 0.46
C LYS A 36 -3.80 0.05 0.19
N GLY A 37 -3.33 -0.59 -0.89
CA GLY A 37 -1.91 -0.52 -1.28
C GLY A 37 -1.47 0.90 -1.60
N GLY A 38 -2.33 1.66 -2.30
CA GLY A 38 -2.10 3.08 -2.59
C GLY A 38 -2.05 3.94 -1.33
N GLU A 39 -2.95 3.71 -0.37
CA GLU A 39 -3.00 4.44 0.90
C GLU A 39 -1.73 4.24 1.74
N PHE A 40 -1.28 3.00 1.91
CA PHE A 40 -0.03 2.73 2.65
C PHE A 40 1.18 3.37 1.96
N SER A 41 1.27 3.29 0.62
CA SER A 41 2.34 3.94 -0.13
C SER A 41 2.36 5.46 0.07
N LYS A 42 1.18 6.10 0.06
CA LYS A 42 1.05 7.54 0.32
C LYS A 42 1.47 7.90 1.74
N LEU A 43 1.04 7.14 2.74
CA LEU A 43 1.45 7.34 4.13
C LEU A 43 2.97 7.20 4.28
N LEU A 44 3.55 6.13 3.75
CA LEU A 44 5.00 5.90 3.83
C LEU A 44 5.79 7.04 3.17
N LYS A 45 5.36 7.51 1.99
CA LYS A 45 5.98 8.68 1.33
C LYS A 45 5.91 9.93 2.19
N GLN A 46 4.75 10.19 2.81
CA GLN A 46 4.59 11.32 3.71
C GLN A 46 5.54 11.21 4.92
N SER A 47 5.61 10.03 5.55
CA SER A 47 6.52 9.80 6.68
C SER A 47 7.99 9.96 6.32
N ILE A 48 8.39 9.58 5.10
CA ILE A 48 9.76 9.82 4.59
C ILE A 48 10.02 11.31 4.41
N ASN A 49 9.07 12.07 3.86
CA ASN A 49 9.20 13.52 3.71
C ASN A 49 9.27 14.22 5.07
N GLU A 50 8.46 13.79 6.03
CA GLU A 50 8.50 14.28 7.41
C GLU A 50 9.84 13.98 8.07
N LEU A 51 10.39 12.77 7.89
CA LEU A 51 11.73 12.41 8.35
C LEU A 51 12.82 13.29 7.71
N ASN A 52 12.73 13.56 6.42
CA ASN A 52 13.68 14.44 5.74
C ASN A 52 13.68 15.84 6.36
N ASN A 53 12.48 16.40 6.60
CA ASN A 53 12.34 17.71 7.22
C ASN A 53 12.90 17.74 8.65
N THR A 54 12.74 16.67 9.45
CA THR A 54 13.32 16.61 10.79
C THR A 54 14.85 16.44 10.75
N GLN A 55 15.37 15.68 9.77
CA GLN A 55 16.81 15.55 9.54
C GLN A 55 17.44 16.91 9.17
N GLU A 56 16.85 17.67 8.24
CA GLU A 56 17.35 19.00 7.86
C GLU A 56 17.40 19.98 9.04
N GLN A 57 16.39 19.92 9.92
CA GLN A 57 16.36 20.71 11.16
C GLN A 57 17.47 20.31 12.12
N SER A 58 17.71 19.00 12.28
CA SER A 58 18.83 18.47 13.06
C SER A 58 20.18 18.92 12.49
N ASP A 59 20.36 18.84 11.17
CA ASP A 59 21.61 19.22 10.51
C ASP A 59 21.89 20.72 10.68
N LYS A 60 20.86 21.56 10.57
CA LYS A 60 20.96 22.99 10.88
C LYS A 60 21.33 23.22 12.34
N ALA A 61 20.69 22.54 13.28
CA ALA A 61 21.00 22.67 14.70
C ALA A 61 22.46 22.27 15.00
N LEU A 62 22.95 21.19 14.38
CA LEU A 62 24.34 20.75 14.48
C LEU A 62 25.30 21.80 13.89
N ALA A 63 24.96 22.40 12.74
CA ALA A 63 25.76 23.46 12.13
C ALA A 63 25.81 24.72 13.01
N ASP A 64 24.67 25.16 13.54
CA ASP A 64 24.58 26.31 14.45
C ASP A 64 25.38 26.05 15.74
N MET A 65 25.35 24.82 16.26
CA MET A 65 26.16 24.42 17.41
C MET A 65 27.66 24.43 17.09
N ALA A 66 28.07 23.89 15.95
CA ALA A 66 29.47 23.83 15.53
C ALA A 66 30.07 25.21 15.23
N THR A 67 29.23 26.15 14.77
CA THR A 67 29.64 27.52 14.43
C THR A 67 29.49 28.51 15.60
N GLY A 68 28.94 28.07 16.73
CA GLY A 68 28.65 28.93 17.88
C GLY A 68 27.48 29.91 17.66
N GLN A 69 26.70 29.73 16.59
CA GLN A 69 25.52 30.54 16.26
C GLN A 69 24.23 30.03 16.92
N ILE A 70 24.31 28.94 17.68
CA ILE A 70 23.15 28.33 18.32
C ILE A 70 22.49 29.25 19.35
N LYS A 71 21.17 29.43 19.21
CA LYS A 71 20.35 30.26 20.09
C LYS A 71 19.89 29.52 21.35
N ASP A 72 19.54 28.25 21.20
CA ASP A 72 18.98 27.43 22.28
C ASP A 72 19.46 25.98 22.14
N LEU A 73 20.37 25.57 23.05
CA LEU A 73 20.94 24.22 23.08
C LEU A 73 19.88 23.15 23.41
N HIS A 74 18.86 23.48 24.20
CA HIS A 74 17.79 22.52 24.53
C HIS A 74 16.94 22.23 23.30
N GLN A 75 16.60 23.24 22.51
CA GLN A 75 15.86 23.05 21.26
C GLN A 75 16.70 22.31 20.20
N ALA A 76 18.00 22.59 20.12
CA ALA A 76 18.91 21.84 19.27
C ALA A 76 18.94 20.35 19.65
N ALA A 77 19.08 20.04 20.94
CA ALA A 77 19.07 18.66 21.42
C ALA A 77 17.74 17.95 21.11
N ILE A 78 16.60 18.64 21.23
CA ILE A 78 15.29 18.09 20.86
C ILE A 78 15.22 17.81 19.35
N ALA A 79 15.69 18.72 18.50
CA ALA A 79 15.68 18.56 17.05
C ALA A 79 16.53 17.34 16.62
N ILE A 80 17.74 17.24 17.17
CA ILE A 80 18.66 16.13 16.92
C ILE A 80 18.05 14.80 17.39
N GLY A 81 17.60 14.73 18.65
CA GLY A 81 17.01 13.52 19.21
C GLY A 81 15.75 13.07 18.46
N LYS A 82 14.95 14.02 17.95
CA LYS A 82 13.77 13.73 17.12
C LYS A 82 14.17 13.10 15.78
N ALA A 83 15.15 13.66 15.08
CA ALA A 83 15.65 13.11 13.82
C ALA A 83 16.22 11.70 14.02
N GLU A 84 17.06 11.50 15.04
CA GLU A 84 17.67 10.20 15.36
C GLU A 84 16.61 9.12 15.65
N THR A 85 15.64 9.43 16.49
CA THR A 85 14.58 8.46 16.86
C THR A 85 13.71 8.12 15.66
N SER A 86 13.35 9.13 14.86
CA SER A 86 12.55 8.94 13.63
C SER A 86 13.32 8.12 12.59
N MET A 87 14.62 8.35 12.46
CA MET A 87 15.49 7.59 11.55
C MET A 87 15.58 6.12 11.97
N LYS A 88 15.77 5.83 13.27
CA LYS A 88 15.77 4.46 13.80
C LYS A 88 14.47 3.73 13.45
N LEU A 89 13.32 4.39 13.63
CA LEU A 89 12.03 3.83 13.25
C LEU A 89 11.95 3.56 11.73
N MET A 90 12.38 4.50 10.90
CA MET A 90 12.37 4.34 9.43
C MET A 90 13.28 3.19 8.98
N LEU A 91 14.44 3.01 9.62
CA LEU A 91 15.34 1.89 9.33
C LEU A 91 14.69 0.55 9.67
N GLU A 92 13.93 0.45 10.76
CA GLU A 92 13.15 -0.75 11.08
C GLU A 92 12.08 -1.03 10.01
N VAL A 93 11.34 0.00 9.57
CA VAL A 93 10.36 -0.12 8.48
C VAL A 93 11.03 -0.59 7.19
N ARG A 94 12.17 0.01 6.81
CA ARG A 94 12.97 -0.40 5.65
C ARG A 94 13.39 -1.86 5.75
N ASN A 95 13.90 -2.29 6.90
CA ASN A 95 14.34 -3.66 7.10
C ASN A 95 13.18 -4.64 6.96
N LYS A 96 12.02 -4.33 7.54
CA LYS A 96 10.80 -5.15 7.39
C LYS A 96 10.32 -5.21 5.94
N ALA A 97 10.34 -4.10 5.21
CA ALA A 97 9.97 -4.06 3.80
C ALA A 97 10.91 -4.93 2.95
N ILE A 98 12.22 -4.86 3.19
CA ILE A 98 13.22 -5.71 2.51
C ILE A 98 13.00 -7.19 2.86
N SER A 99 12.73 -7.53 4.12
CA SER A 99 12.42 -8.90 4.53
C SER A 99 11.16 -9.44 3.86
N ALA A 100 10.09 -8.64 3.79
CA ALA A 100 8.85 -9.03 3.12
C ALA A 100 9.09 -9.27 1.62
N TYR A 101 9.85 -8.40 0.96
CA TYR A 101 10.23 -8.58 -0.44
C TYR A 101 11.03 -9.87 -0.66
N LYS A 102 12.02 -10.16 0.20
CA LYS A 102 12.80 -11.41 0.12
C LYS A 102 11.93 -12.64 0.33
N GLU A 103 10.96 -12.59 1.23
CA GLU A 103 10.04 -13.71 1.48
C GLU A 103 9.15 -13.99 0.25
N LEU A 104 8.66 -12.95 -0.42
CA LEU A 104 7.90 -13.12 -1.68
C LEU A 104 8.72 -13.84 -2.75
N LEU A 105 10.01 -13.51 -2.87
CA LEU A 105 10.91 -14.20 -3.80
C LEU A 105 11.12 -15.68 -3.43
N ARG A 106 11.16 -16.00 -2.12
CA ARG A 106 11.36 -17.37 -1.63
C ARG A 106 10.17 -18.28 -1.90
N THR A 107 8.95 -17.76 -1.94
CA THR A 107 7.74 -18.58 -2.17
C THR A 107 7.56 -19.07 -3.62
N GLN A 108 8.29 -18.50 -4.59
CA GLN A 108 8.19 -18.90 -6.01
C GLN A 108 9.20 -19.98 -6.43
N ILE A 109 10.19 -20.29 -5.59
CA ILE A 109 11.20 -21.33 -5.82
C ILE A 109 10.85 -22.54 -4.97
#